data_AF-A0A822CXG0-F1
#
_entry.id   AF-A0A822CXG0-F1
#
_cell.length_a   1.000
_cell.length_b   1.000
_cell.length_c   1.000
_cell.angle_alpha   90.00
_cell.angle_beta   90.00
_cell.angle_gamma   90.00
#
_symmetry.space_group_name_H-M   'P 1'
#
loop_
_entity.id
_entity.type
_entity.pdbx_description
1 polymer ?
#
loop_
_entity_poly.entity_id
_entity_poly.type
_entity_poly.pdbx_seq_one_letter_code
_entity_poly.pdbx_strand_id
1 'polypeptide(L)' 'MTAINLFGNIWGCGPNIAKHWYDQGFRTLNDVRTKAKLSQNQTVGLKYYDEFLERIPR' A
#
# COMPACT_ATOMS: atom_id res chain seq x y z
N MET A 1 7.18 9.55 -8.67
CA MET A 1 6.03 8.92 -7.97
C MET A 1 6.16 9.22 -6.50
N THR A 2 5.14 9.80 -5.85
CA THR A 2 5.17 10.09 -4.41
C THR A 2 4.77 8.84 -3.62
N ALA A 3 5.30 8.67 -2.40
CA ALA A 3 4.99 7.52 -1.54
C ALA A 3 3.47 7.39 -1.24
N ILE A 4 2.74 8.51 -1.22
CA ILE A 4 1.27 8.52 -1.12
C ILE A 4 0.62 7.73 -2.26
N ASN A 5 1.09 7.93 -3.50
CA ASN A 5 0.55 7.25 -4.68
C ASN A 5 0.88 5.75 -4.67
N LEU A 6 2.07 5.39 -4.16
CA LEU A 6 2.49 4.00 -3.96
C LEU A 6 1.54 3.28 -3.00
N PHE A 7 1.22 3.93 -1.87
CA PHE A 7 0.32 3.37 -0.87
C PHE A 7 -1.13 3.28 -1.36
N GLY A 8 -1.58 4.22 -2.20
CA GLY A 8 -2.90 4.18 -2.80
C GLY A 8 -3.16 2.98 -3.72
N ASN A 9 -2.11 2.34 -4.23
CA ASN A 9 -2.23 1.11 -5.02
C ASN A 9 -2.43 -0.14 -4.16
N ILE A 10 -2.23 -0.06 -2.84
CA ILE A 10 -2.47 -1.20 -1.94
C ILE A 10 -3.98 -1.41 -1.81
N TRP A 11 -4.43 -2.62 -2.07
CA TRP A 11 -5.83 -2.97 -1.92
C TRP A 11 -6.32 -2.74 -0.47
N GLY A 12 -7.39 -1.97 -0.31
CA GLY A 12 -7.91 -1.56 1.00
C GLY A 12 -7.16 -0.39 1.65
N CYS A 13 -6.24 0.28 0.94
CA CYS A 13 -5.58 1.50 1.39
C CYS A 13 -6.14 2.72 0.62
N GLY A 14 -7.06 3.45 1.25
CA GLY A 14 -7.57 4.71 0.72
C GLY A 14 -6.59 5.89 0.87
N PRO A 15 -6.91 7.06 0.28
CA PRO A 15 -6.05 8.25 0.32
C PRO A 15 -5.77 8.76 1.75
N ASN A 16 -6.71 8.58 2.68
CA ASN A 16 -6.52 8.95 4.08
C ASN A 16 -5.45 8.10 4.77
N ILE A 17 -5.45 6.78 4.52
CA ILE A 17 -4.46 5.85 5.09
C ILE A 17 -3.10 6.08 4.45
N ALA A 18 -3.06 6.26 3.13
CA ALA A 18 -1.85 6.60 2.40
C ALA A 18 -1.19 7.88 2.93
N LYS A 19 -1.99 8.92 3.18
CA LYS A 19 -1.50 10.17 3.79
C LYS A 19 -1.04 9.94 5.23
N HIS A 20 -1.78 9.20 6.03
CA HIS A 20 -1.40 8.88 7.41
C HIS A 20 -0.05 8.17 7.50
N TRP A 21 0.19 7.17 6.66
CA TRP A 21 1.49 6.49 6.56
C TRP A 21 2.60 7.40 6.08
N TYR A 22 2.29 8.31 5.15
CA TYR A 22 3.25 9.31 4.69
C TYR A 22 3.63 10.29 5.82
N ASP A 23 2.66 10.74 6.61
CA ASP A 23 2.90 11.63 7.75
C ASP A 23 3.66 10.91 8.88
N GLN A 24 3.50 9.58 9.02
CA GLN A 24 4.32 8.74 9.89
C GLN A 24 5.76 8.53 9.39
N GLY A 25 6.10 9.07 8.22
CA GLY A 25 7.43 8.95 7.63
C GLY A 25 7.65 7.66 6.83
N PHE A 26 6.60 6.87 6.57
CA PHE A 26 6.74 5.71 5.69
C PHE A 26 6.94 6.18 4.26
N ARG A 27 7.92 5.57 3.58
CA ARG A 27 8.25 5.90 2.19
C ARG A 27 8.22 4.68 1.28
N THR A 28 8.27 3.48 1.85
CA THR A 28 8.33 2.22 1.11
C THR A 28 7.22 1.26 1.55
N LEU A 29 6.86 0.30 0.68
CA LEU A 29 5.95 -0.80 1.04
C LEU A 29 6.51 -1.65 2.18
N ASN A 30 7.85 -1.74 2.30
CA ASN A 30 8.50 -2.49 3.36
C ASN A 30 8.34 -1.80 4.73
N ASP A 31 8.41 -0.46 4.79
CA ASP A 31 8.09 0.29 6.00
C ASP A 31 6.66 -0.01 6.46
N VAL A 32 5.72 0.01 5.52
CA VAL A 32 4.32 -0.30 5.81
C VAL A 32 4.17 -1.74 6.30
N ARG A 33 4.82 -2.71 5.65
CA ARG A 33 4.79 -4.14 6.03
C ARG A 33 5.34 -4.40 7.44
N THR A 34 6.36 -3.65 7.86
CA THR A 34 7.08 -3.89 9.11
C THR A 34 6.61 -3.03 10.27
N LYS A 35 6.17 -1.79 9.99
CA LYS A 35 5.87 -0.77 11.01
C LYS A 35 4.39 -0.41 11.07
N ALA A 36 3.62 -0.58 9.99
CA ALA A 36 2.21 -0.20 9.98
C ALA A 36 1.33 -1.29 10.61
N LYS A 37 0.26 -0.88 11.28
CA LYS A 37 -0.84 -1.77 11.65
C LYS A 37 -1.73 -1.99 10.44
N LEU A 38 -1.69 -3.21 9.90
CA LEU A 38 -2.43 -3.60 8.71
C LEU A 38 -3.69 -4.37 9.08
N SER A 39 -4.80 -4.06 8.41
CA SER A 39 -5.98 -4.91 8.42
C SER A 39 -5.75 -6.16 7.58
N GLN A 40 -6.57 -7.20 7.76
CA GLN A 40 -6.45 -8.45 7.01
C GLN A 40 -6.47 -8.22 5.49
N ASN A 41 -7.33 -7.32 5.02
CA ASN A 41 -7.40 -6.94 3.60
C ASN A 41 -6.14 -6.22 3.12
N GLN A 42 -5.58 -5.32 3.92
CA GLN A 42 -4.34 -4.61 3.58
C GLN A 42 -3.15 -5.55 3.52
N THR A 43 -3.10 -6.54 4.40
CA THR A 43 -2.06 -7.60 4.37
C THR A 43 -2.14 -8.41 3.09
N VAL A 44 -3.35 -8.80 2.66
CA VAL A 44 -3.57 -9.47 1.36
C VAL A 44 -3.17 -8.54 0.21
N GLY A 45 -3.57 -7.28 0.25
CA GLY A 45 -3.20 -6.25 -0.73
C GLY A 45 -1.70 -6.03 -0.86
N LEU A 46 -0.96 -6.10 0.25
CA LEU A 46 0.51 -6.01 0.26
C LEU A 46 1.20 -7.32 -0.13
N LYS A 47 0.54 -8.46 0.06
CA LYS A 47 1.08 -9.77 -0.33
C LYS A 47 1.02 -9.95 -1.85
N TYR A 48 -0.09 -9.55 -2.46
CA TYR A 48 -0.36 -9.67 -3.89
C TYR A 48 -0.26 -8.34 -4.62
N TYR A 49 0.56 -7.41 -4.11
CA TYR A 49 0.67 -6.06 -4.65
C TYR A 49 1.07 -6.07 -6.14
N ASP A 50 2.10 -6.86 -6.47
CA ASP A 50 2.61 -6.97 -7.84
C ASP A 50 1.59 -7.64 -8.77
N GLU A 51 0.90 -8.69 -8.29
CA GLU A 51 -0.15 -9.38 -9.04
C GLU A 51 -1.37 -8.48 -9.30
N PHE A 52 -1.73 -7.60 -8.36
CA PHE A 52 -2.82 -6.63 -8.55
C PHE A 52 -2.42 -5.45 -9.45
N LEU A 53 -1.13 -5.17 -9.59
CA LEU A 53 -0.63 -4.18 -10.55
C LEU A 53 -0.46 -4.75 -11.95
N GLU A 54 -0.37 -6.07 -12.08
CA GLU A 54 -0.28 -6.74 -13.36
C GLU A 54 -1.59 -6.51 -14.14
N ARG A 55 -1.47 -5.87 -15.31
CA ARG A 55 -2.63 -5.66 -16.18
C ARG A 55 -2.97 -6.98 -16.84
N ILE A 56 -4.19 -7.46 -16.64
CA ILE A 56 -4.69 -8.63 -17.37
C ILE A 56 -4.68 -8.30 -18.87
N PRO A 57 -3.88 -9.01 -19.68
CA PRO A 57 -3.91 -8.84 -21.14
C PRO A 57 -5.29 -9.24 -21.65
N ARG A 58 -5.86 -8.41 -22.54
CA ARG A 58 -7.17 -8.66 -23.17
C ARG A 58 -7.03 -9.52 -24.42
#